data_AF-A0A372L9Q4-F1
#
_entry.id   AF-A0A372L9Q4-F1
#
_cell.length_a   1.000
_cell.length_b   1.000
_cell.length_c   1.000
_cell.angle_alpha   90.00
_cell.angle_beta   90.00
_cell.angle_gamma   90.00
#
_symmetry.space_group_name_H-M   'P 1'
#
loop_
_entity.id
_entity.type
_entity.pdbx_description
1 polymer ?
#
loop_
_entity_poly.entity_id
_entity_poly.type
_entity_poly.pdbx_seq_one_letter_code
_entity_poly.pdbx_strand_id
1 'polypeptide(L)' 'MRIKEAIELSRNYLAYPHQNESFYDILKKKKAIDLRNNFYIVDLGNGYEDVLPIDTNKKFK' A
#
# COMPACT_ATOMS: atom_id res chain seq x y z
N MET A 1 0.02 -8.34 -30.06
CA MET A 1 0.16 -8.04 -28.62
C MET A 1 0.55 -9.33 -27.91
N ARG A 2 1.68 -9.38 -27.20
CA ARG A 2 2.07 -10.59 -26.46
C ARG A 2 1.17 -10.76 -25.24
N ILE A 3 0.88 -12.01 -24.85
CA ILE A 3 -0.04 -12.32 -23.72
C ILE A 3 0.36 -11.58 -22.43
N LYS A 4 1.67 -11.45 -22.17
CA LYS A 4 2.20 -10.71 -21.02
C LYS A 4 1.84 -9.22 -21.06
N GLU A 5 2.00 -8.57 -22.23
CA GLU A 5 1.64 -7.16 -22.43
C GLU A 5 0.12 -6.96 -22.28
N ALA A 6 -0.69 -7.95 -22.69
CA ALA A 6 -2.15 -7.92 -22.52
C ALA A 6 -2.58 -8.02 -21.05
N ILE A 7 -1.87 -8.80 -20.23
CA ILE A 7 -2.13 -8.91 -18.79
C ILE A 7 -1.74 -7.61 -18.08
N GLU A 8 -0.59 -7.02 -18.41
CA GLU A 8 -0.10 -5.76 -17.82
C GLU A 8 -0.97 -4.55 -18.19
N LEU A 9 -1.74 -4.63 -19.27
CA LEU A 9 -2.70 -3.61 -19.68
C LEU A 9 -4.14 -3.94 -19.28
N SER A 10 -4.36 -5.04 -18.56
CA SER A 10 -5.68 -5.37 -18.04
C SER A 10 -6.12 -4.36 -16.98
N ARG A 11 -7.42 -4.05 -16.97
CA ARG A 11 -7.99 -3.08 -16.03
C ARG A 11 -7.72 -3.44 -14.56
N ASN A 12 -7.72 -4.74 -14.25
CA ASN A 12 -7.43 -5.25 -12.91
C ASN A 12 -5.97 -5.04 -12.53
N TYR A 13 -5.03 -5.35 -13.45
CA TYR A 13 -3.61 -5.13 -13.20
C TYR A 13 -3.29 -3.65 -13.05
N LEU A 14 -3.87 -2.77 -13.88
CA LEU A 14 -3.66 -1.32 -13.78
C LEU A 14 -4.22 -0.74 -12.47
N ALA A 15 -5.38 -1.23 -12.02
CA ALA A 15 -5.98 -0.81 -10.75
C ALA A 15 -5.18 -1.33 -9.54
N TYR A 16 -4.65 -2.56 -9.62
CA TYR A 16 -3.86 -3.17 -8.56
C TYR A 16 -2.74 -4.07 -9.12
N PRO A 17 -1.56 -3.50 -9.42
CA PRO A 17 -0.45 -4.25 -10.03
C PRO A 17 0.09 -5.39 -9.15
N HIS A 18 -0.20 -5.35 -7.85
CA HIS A 18 0.22 -6.33 -6.86
C HIS A 18 -0.87 -7.38 -6.56
N GLN A 19 -1.83 -7.57 -7.46
CA GLN A 19 -2.97 -8.50 -7.30
C GLN A 19 -2.60 -9.95 -6.96
N ASN A 20 -1.38 -10.38 -7.30
CA ASN A 20 -0.88 -11.73 -7.02
C ASN A 20 0.13 -11.78 -5.87
N GLU A 21 0.42 -10.66 -5.21
CA GLU A 21 1.33 -10.57 -4.06
C GLU A 21 0.49 -10.51 -2.77
N SER A 22 0.96 -11.19 -1.71
CA SER A 22 0.32 -11.03 -0.40
C SER A 22 0.59 -9.62 0.15
N PHE A 23 -0.33 -9.08 0.94
CA PHE A 23 -0.14 -7.78 1.58
C PHE A 23 1.17 -7.71 2.40
N TYR A 24 1.49 -8.80 3.11
CA TYR A 24 2.71 -8.91 3.91
C TYR A 24 3.97 -8.85 3.03
N ASP A 25 3.98 -9.54 1.89
CA ASP A 25 5.11 -9.52 0.96
C ASP A 25 5.31 -8.12 0.35
N ILE A 26 4.21 -7.41 0.06
CA ILE A 26 4.25 -6.03 -0.43
C ILE A 26 4.88 -5.11 0.63
N LEU A 27 4.45 -5.22 1.90
CA LEU A 27 5.04 -4.46 3.01
C LEU A 27 6.54 -4.73 3.13
N LYS A 28 6.94 -6.01 3.05
CA LYS A 28 8.35 -6.44 3.11
C LYS A 28 9.18 -5.88 1.97
N LYS A 29 8.69 -6.03 0.74
CA LYS A 29 9.33 -5.56 -0.50
C LYS A 29 9.52 -4.05 -0.51
N LYS A 30 8.53 -3.30 0.00
CA LYS A 30 8.57 -1.83 0.06
C LYS A 30 9.25 -1.28 1.32
N LYS A 31 9.65 -2.15 2.26
CA LYS A 31 10.16 -1.78 3.60
C LYS A 31 9.21 -0.82 4.34
N ALA A 32 7.91 -0.98 4.12
CA ALA A 32 6.88 -0.08 4.60
C ALA A 32 6.53 -0.32 6.07
N ILE A 33 5.99 0.72 6.72
CA ILE A 33 5.41 0.63 8.07
C ILE A 33 4.02 0.01 7.94
N ASP A 34 3.69 -0.94 8.81
CA ASP A 34 2.33 -1.48 8.87
C ASP A 34 1.45 -0.54 9.68
N LEU A 35 0.53 0.14 9.01
CA LEU A 35 -0.40 1.08 9.65
C LEU A 35 -1.60 0.37 10.28
N ARG A 36 -1.82 -0.93 10.07
CA ARG A 36 -2.95 -1.64 10.69
C ARG A 36 -2.79 -1.62 12.21
N ASN A 37 -3.76 -1.02 12.91
CA ASN A 37 -3.72 -0.79 14.35
C ASN A 37 -2.41 -0.09 14.79
N ASN A 38 -1.92 0.86 14.00
CA ASN A 38 -0.68 1.60 14.23
C ASN A 38 -0.73 2.98 13.58
N PHE A 39 -1.85 3.66 13.66
CA PHE A 39 -1.97 4.99 13.09
C PHE A 39 -2.84 5.90 13.95
N TYR A 40 -2.64 7.20 13.77
CA TYR A 40 -3.55 8.24 14.19
C TYR A 40 -3.77 9.22 13.03
N ILE A 41 -4.85 9.98 13.11
CA ILE A 41 -5.23 10.96 12.11
C ILE A 41 -4.95 12.36 12.66
N VAL A 42 -4.38 13.24 11.84
CA VAL A 42 -4.19 14.65 12.13
C VAL A 42 -5.05 15.46 11.17
N ASP A 43 -6.01 16.20 11.69
CA ASP A 43 -6.77 17.19 10.92
C ASP A 43 -5.87 18.39 10.60
N LEU A 44 -5.79 18.75 9.32
CA LEU A 44 -4.97 19.86 8.83
C LEU A 44 -5.74 21.19 8.77
N GLY A 45 -7.04 21.20 9.08
CA GLY A 45 -7.87 22.41 9.19
C GLY A 45 -8.27 23.03 7.84
N ASN A 46 -7.97 22.38 6.73
CA ASN A 46 -8.27 22.81 5.36
C ASN A 46 -9.12 21.78 4.59
N GLY A 47 -9.79 20.87 5.31
CA GLY A 47 -10.55 19.76 4.74
C GLY A 47 -9.70 18.55 4.33
N TYR A 48 -8.43 18.53 4.71
CA TYR A 48 -7.54 17.40 4.52
C TYR A 48 -7.08 16.83 5.87
N GLU A 49 -6.67 15.57 5.84
CA GLU A 49 -6.20 14.80 6.99
C GLU A 49 -4.88 14.10 6.62
N ASP A 50 -3.97 14.04 7.59
CA ASP A 50 -2.77 13.21 7.52
C ASP A 50 -2.95 11.92 8.33
N VAL A 51 -2.48 10.81 7.78
CA VAL A 51 -2.44 9.50 8.46
C VAL A 51 -1.00 9.21 8.86
N LEU A 52 -0.72 9.25 10.17
CA LEU A 52 0.64 9.10 10.70
C LEU A 52 0.77 7.81 11.53
N PRO A 53 1.92 7.13 11.48
CA PRO A 53 2.16 5.95 12.29
C PRO A 53 2.33 6.30 13.78
N ILE A 54 1.76 5.48 14.67
CA ILE A 54 2.01 5.59 16.12
C ILE A 54 3.44 5.13 16.44
N ASP A 55 3.85 3.97 15.93
CA ASP A 55 5.21 3.44 16.00
C ASP A 55 5.81 3.32 14.59
N THR A 56 6.84 4.12 14.31
CA THR A 56 7.55 4.13 13.03
C THR A 56 8.43 2.89 12.80
N ASN A 57 8.66 2.09 13.84
CA ASN A 57 9.46 0.87 13.79
C ASN A 57 8.61 -0.39 13.63
N LYS A 58 7.29 -0.31 13.80
CA LYS A 58 6.36 -1.41 13.60
C LYS A 58 6.22 -1.72 12.10
N LYS A 59 7.18 -2.49 11.62
CA LYS A 59 7.20 -3.07 10.27
C LYS A 59 6.50 -4.43 10.27
N PHE A 60 6.62 -5.12 9.14
CA PHE A 60 6.20 -6.51 8.95
C PHE A 60 7.03 -7.45 9.86
N LYS A 61 6.36 -8.25 10.69
CA LYS A 61 6.95 -9.36 11.48
C LYS A 61 6.55 -10.69 10.88
#